data_AF-K1Q9R0-F1
#
_entry.id   AF-K1Q9R0-F1
#
_cell.length_a   1.000
_cell.length_b   1.000
_cell.length_c   1.000
_cell.angle_alpha   90.00
_cell.angle_beta   90.00
_cell.angle_gamma   90.00
#
_symmetry.space_group_name_H-M   'P 1'
#
loop_
_entity.id
_entity.type
_entity.pdbx_description
1 polymer ?
#
loop_
_entity_poly.entity_id
_entity_poly.type
_entity_poly.pdbx_seq_one_letter_code
_entity_poly.pdbx_strand_id
1 'polypeptide(L)'
;MEAMKVFSSVIGYLKKHMLNTCQNQLSDIKVFDIMWVLTVPAIWDDPSKQFMREAAEKVWIRGDKLIIALEPEVASLYCMHLPVQKDGGKSTFGVFKSREKYMVVDAGGGTIDITVHEVQDNGTLKEPHKANGGNWGGTKVDDASRSLLADIVGNDVIDTLSSDHKFDYLDLLRDFEVKKRTIEPEKDDMVTFKVSIKLSESYKEKKTR
;
A
#
# COMPACT_ATOMS: atom_id res chain seq x y z
N MET A 1 -7.33 8.31 19.13
CA MET A 1 -8.39 7.80 18.24
C MET A 1 -8.20 6.29 18.16
N GLU A 2 -9.23 5.50 18.46
CA GLU A 2 -9.11 4.04 18.46
C GLU A 2 -8.94 3.50 17.03
N ALA A 3 -8.01 2.56 16.84
CA ALA A 3 -7.74 1.96 15.53
C ALA A 3 -9.01 1.40 14.89
N MET A 4 -9.82 0.67 15.65
CA MET A 4 -11.09 0.09 15.17
C MET A 4 -12.02 1.13 14.54
N LYS A 5 -12.08 2.35 15.10
CA LYS A 5 -12.87 3.45 14.54
C LYS A 5 -12.32 3.90 13.19
N VAL A 6 -10.99 3.98 13.04
CA VAL A 6 -10.34 4.36 11.78
C VAL A 6 -10.63 3.34 10.69
N PHE A 7 -10.32 2.06 10.94
CA PHE A 7 -10.47 0.99 9.96
C PHE A 7 -11.93 0.81 9.53
N SER A 8 -12.86 0.73 10.48
CA SER A 8 -14.30 0.65 10.16
C SER A 8 -14.78 1.86 9.35
N SER A 9 -14.33 3.08 9.69
CA SER A 9 -14.71 4.29 8.95
C SER A 9 -14.19 4.28 7.51
N VAL A 10 -12.96 3.80 7.28
CA VAL A 10 -12.40 3.64 5.93
C VAL A 10 -13.19 2.61 5.12
N ILE A 11 -13.45 1.43 5.69
CA ILE A 11 -14.26 0.39 5.03
C ILE A 11 -15.66 0.93 4.71
N GLY A 12 -16.30 1.64 5.65
CA GLY A 12 -17.60 2.25 5.46
C GLY A 12 -17.62 3.30 4.35
N TYR A 13 -16.57 4.11 4.25
CA TYR A 13 -16.40 5.07 3.17
C TYR A 13 -16.30 4.37 1.81
N LEU A 14 -15.44 3.35 1.69
CA LEU A 14 -15.27 2.59 0.44
C LEU A 14 -16.56 1.87 0.03
N LYS A 15 -17.26 1.25 0.98
CA LYS A 15 -18.58 0.64 0.76
C LYS A 15 -19.58 1.66 0.22
N LYS A 16 -19.69 2.83 0.86
CA LYS A 16 -20.60 3.90 0.42
C LYS A 16 -20.22 4.43 -0.97
N HIS A 17 -18.93 4.63 -1.21
CA HIS A 17 -18.43 5.08 -2.50
C HIS A 17 -18.81 4.10 -3.62
N MET A 18 -18.55 2.80 -3.43
CA MET A 18 -18.91 1.75 -4.38
C MET A 18 -20.42 1.72 -4.66
N LEU A 19 -21.26 1.76 -3.61
CA LEU A 19 -22.72 1.74 -3.77
C LEU A 19 -23.23 2.96 -4.55
N ASN A 20 -22.70 4.15 -4.28
CA ASN A 20 -23.04 5.35 -5.03
C ASN A 20 -22.63 5.22 -6.50
N THR A 21 -21.45 4.64 -6.79
CA THR A 21 -21.00 4.38 -8.17
C THR A 21 -21.95 3.43 -8.90
N CYS A 22 -22.38 2.33 -8.27
CA CYS A 22 -23.35 1.40 -8.86
C CYS A 22 -24.70 2.06 -9.17
N GLN A 23 -25.21 2.89 -8.27
CA GLN A 23 -26.46 3.63 -8.48
C GLN A 23 -26.34 4.61 -9.65
N ASN A 24 -25.22 5.32 -9.75
CA ASN A 24 -24.96 6.28 -10.83
C ASN A 24 -24.80 5.61 -12.21
N GLN A 25 -24.47 4.32 -12.24
CA GLN A 25 -24.38 3.53 -13.48
C GLN A 25 -25.70 2.86 -13.89
N LEU A 26 -26.83 3.22 -13.25
CA LEU A 26 -28.15 2.63 -13.49
C LEU A 26 -28.17 1.10 -13.33
N SER A 27 -27.34 0.58 -12.41
CA SER A 27 -27.37 -0.85 -12.08
C SER A 27 -28.45 -1.14 -11.04
N ASP A 28 -29.18 -2.25 -11.20
CA ASP A 28 -30.15 -2.76 -10.22
C ASP A 28 -29.50 -3.52 -9.05
N ILE A 29 -28.17 -3.37 -8.86
CA ILE A 29 -27.40 -4.10 -7.86
C ILE A 29 -27.79 -3.62 -6.47
N LYS A 30 -28.27 -4.54 -5.65
CA LYS A 30 -28.59 -4.30 -4.24
C LYS A 30 -27.40 -4.67 -3.37
N VAL A 31 -27.37 -4.11 -2.16
CA VAL A 31 -26.32 -4.40 -1.16
C VAL A 31 -26.18 -5.90 -0.89
N PHE A 32 -27.27 -6.64 -0.92
CA PHE A 32 -27.30 -8.09 -0.65
C PHE A 32 -26.76 -8.95 -1.80
N ASP A 33 -26.66 -8.37 -3.00
CA ASP A 33 -26.11 -9.04 -4.19
C ASP A 33 -24.57 -9.02 -4.19
N ILE A 34 -23.97 -8.23 -3.31
CA ILE A 34 -22.52 -7.99 -3.27
C ILE A 34 -21.84 -8.95 -2.28
N MET A 35 -20.81 -9.64 -2.76
CA MET A 35 -19.80 -10.28 -1.93
C MET A 35 -18.63 -9.31 -1.73
N TRP A 36 -18.31 -8.99 -0.47
CA TRP A 36 -17.21 -8.11 -0.13
C TRP A 36 -15.95 -8.94 0.08
N VAL A 37 -14.87 -8.58 -0.61
CA VAL A 37 -13.55 -9.20 -0.42
C VAL A 37 -12.62 -8.13 0.17
N LEU A 38 -12.14 -8.35 1.38
CA LEU A 38 -11.13 -7.51 2.01
C LEU A 38 -9.80 -8.25 1.97
N THR A 39 -8.82 -7.61 1.33
CA THR A 39 -7.45 -8.14 1.27
C THR A 39 -6.69 -7.79 2.54
N VAL A 40 -5.83 -8.70 2.98
CA VAL A 40 -4.93 -8.51 4.12
C VAL A 40 -3.55 -9.10 3.83
N PRO A 41 -2.47 -8.58 4.44
CA PRO A 41 -1.14 -9.14 4.26
C PRO A 41 -1.06 -10.60 4.73
N ALA A 42 -0.32 -11.43 3.99
CA ALA A 42 -0.15 -12.84 4.37
C ALA A 42 0.65 -13.05 5.66
N ILE A 43 1.49 -12.07 6.05
CA ILE A 43 2.26 -12.12 7.29
C ILE A 43 1.42 -11.88 8.55
N TRP A 44 0.17 -11.42 8.41
CA TRP A 44 -0.71 -11.12 9.54
C TRP A 44 -1.16 -12.39 10.27
N ASP A 45 -1.27 -12.28 11.59
CA ASP A 45 -1.80 -13.32 12.45
C ASP A 45 -3.35 -13.34 12.43
N ASP A 46 -3.92 -14.40 12.99
CA ASP A 46 -5.37 -14.59 13.02
C ASP A 46 -6.11 -13.48 13.80
N PRO A 47 -5.60 -12.97 14.95
CA PRO A 47 -6.18 -11.80 15.59
C PRO A 47 -6.26 -10.56 14.70
N SER A 48 -5.22 -10.26 13.92
CA SER A 48 -5.23 -9.11 13.00
C SER A 48 -6.23 -9.29 11.86
N LYS A 49 -6.38 -10.52 11.34
CA LYS A 49 -7.41 -10.86 10.34
C LYS A 49 -8.81 -10.74 10.93
N GLN A 50 -9.01 -11.18 12.16
CA GLN A 50 -10.27 -11.09 12.88
C GLN A 50 -10.64 -9.61 13.15
N PHE A 51 -9.67 -8.78 13.52
CA PHE A 51 -9.87 -7.34 13.69
C PHE A 51 -10.43 -6.69 12.41
N MET A 52 -9.96 -7.09 11.23
CA MET A 52 -10.49 -6.58 9.95
C MET A 52 -11.93 -7.05 9.68
N ARG A 53 -12.29 -8.27 10.09
CA ARG A 53 -13.68 -8.75 10.01
C ARG A 53 -14.59 -7.91 10.89
N GLU A 54 -14.21 -7.69 12.14
CA GLU A 54 -14.99 -6.86 13.09
C GLU A 54 -15.13 -5.42 12.61
N ALA A 55 -14.07 -4.85 12.00
CA ALA A 55 -14.12 -3.53 11.41
C ALA A 55 -15.14 -3.43 10.26
N ALA A 56 -15.25 -4.48 9.44
CA ALA A 56 -16.23 -4.56 8.35
C ALA A 56 -17.66 -4.73 8.88
N GLU A 57 -17.85 -5.54 9.91
CA GLU A 57 -19.15 -5.75 10.56
C GLU A 57 -19.71 -4.47 11.18
N LYS A 58 -18.84 -3.62 11.76
CA LYS A 58 -19.23 -2.30 12.29
C LYS A 58 -19.84 -1.35 11.25
N VAL A 59 -19.62 -1.61 9.96
CA VAL A 59 -20.24 -0.86 8.86
C VAL A 59 -21.26 -1.70 8.08
N TRP A 60 -21.86 -2.68 8.76
CA TRP A 60 -22.97 -3.48 8.28
C TRP A 60 -22.61 -4.29 7.02
N ILE A 61 -21.37 -4.75 6.91
CA ILE A 61 -21.03 -5.85 6.00
C ILE A 61 -21.29 -7.14 6.77
N ARG A 62 -22.19 -7.97 6.25
CA ARG A 62 -22.54 -9.23 6.91
C ARG A 62 -21.41 -10.24 6.76
N GLY A 63 -21.14 -11.03 7.79
CA GLY A 63 -20.09 -12.06 7.77
C GLY A 63 -20.27 -13.10 6.65
N ASP A 64 -21.51 -13.47 6.31
CA ASP A 64 -21.84 -14.38 5.19
C ASP A 64 -21.65 -13.74 3.80
N LYS A 65 -21.39 -12.43 3.76
CA LYS A 65 -21.09 -11.65 2.56
C LYS A 65 -19.69 -11.03 2.63
N LEU A 66 -18.80 -11.58 3.45
CA LEU A 66 -17.43 -11.11 3.65
C LEU A 66 -16.41 -12.25 3.51
N ILE A 67 -15.46 -12.05 2.61
CA ILE A 67 -14.27 -12.89 2.47
C ILE A 67 -13.06 -12.05 2.89
N ILE A 68 -12.24 -12.61 3.79
CA ILE A 68 -10.88 -12.13 3.98
C ILE A 68 -10.00 -12.94 3.03
N ALA A 69 -9.30 -12.26 2.13
CA ALA A 69 -8.39 -12.87 1.16
C ALA A 69 -6.97 -12.40 1.42
N LEU A 70 -5.98 -13.25 1.18
CA LEU A 70 -4.58 -12.83 1.31
C LEU A 70 -4.19 -12.00 0.08
N GLU A 71 -3.50 -10.88 0.30
CA GLU A 71 -2.94 -10.05 -0.77
C GLU A 71 -2.15 -10.85 -1.83
N PRO A 72 -1.22 -11.76 -1.47
CA PRO A 72 -0.49 -12.51 -2.49
C PRO A 72 -1.36 -13.52 -3.26
N GLU A 73 -2.42 -14.06 -2.66
CA GLU A 73 -3.38 -14.94 -3.34
C GLU A 73 -4.18 -14.13 -4.37
N VAL A 74 -4.69 -12.96 -3.99
CA VAL A 74 -5.45 -12.08 -4.89
C VAL A 74 -4.56 -11.58 -6.03
N ALA A 75 -3.32 -11.19 -5.74
CA ALA A 75 -2.34 -10.82 -6.76
C ALA A 75 -2.05 -11.97 -7.73
N SER A 76 -1.89 -13.19 -7.21
CA SER A 76 -1.69 -14.39 -8.02
C SER A 76 -2.88 -14.66 -8.93
N LEU A 77 -4.10 -14.63 -8.39
CA LEU A 77 -5.33 -14.83 -9.15
C LEU A 77 -5.47 -13.78 -10.25
N TYR A 78 -5.18 -12.52 -9.96
CA TYR A 78 -5.19 -11.46 -10.97
C TYR A 78 -4.21 -11.77 -12.11
N CYS A 79 -2.96 -12.10 -11.80
CA CYS A 79 -1.94 -12.42 -12.80
C CYS A 79 -2.27 -13.68 -13.63
N MET A 80 -2.97 -14.66 -13.06
CA MET A 80 -3.45 -15.84 -13.78
C MET A 80 -4.55 -15.51 -14.81
N HIS A 81 -5.39 -14.52 -14.50
CA HIS A 81 -6.56 -14.16 -15.31
C HIS A 81 -6.32 -12.95 -16.23
N LEU A 82 -5.17 -12.29 -16.15
CA LEU A 82 -4.79 -11.21 -17.05
C LEU A 82 -4.81 -11.71 -18.51
N PRO A 83 -5.57 -11.07 -19.42
CA PRO A 83 -5.53 -11.38 -20.84
C PRO A 83 -4.10 -11.20 -21.35
N VAL A 84 -3.59 -12.23 -22.02
CA VAL A 84 -2.27 -12.29 -22.66
C VAL A 84 -2.13 -11.15 -23.69
N GLN A 85 -1.77 -9.96 -23.27
CA GLN A 85 -1.39 -8.85 -24.14
C GLN A 85 -0.10 -8.20 -23.63
N LYS A 86 0.89 -8.17 -24.53
CA LYS A 86 2.28 -7.66 -24.44
C LYS A 86 3.26 -8.71 -23.91
N ASP A 87 4.24 -9.22 -24.66
CA ASP A 87 4.85 -8.82 -25.94
C ASP A 87 5.20 -10.03 -26.81
N GLY A 88 5.52 -9.77 -28.07
CA GLY A 88 5.66 -10.72 -29.18
C GLY A 88 6.22 -12.10 -28.83
N GLY A 89 5.43 -13.13 -29.18
CA GLY A 89 5.91 -14.49 -29.39
C GLY A 89 6.11 -15.32 -28.11
N LYS A 90 5.03 -15.98 -27.68
CA LYS A 90 5.02 -17.06 -26.67
C LYS A 90 5.44 -16.67 -25.26
N SER A 91 4.49 -16.19 -24.47
CA SER A 91 4.39 -16.64 -23.08
C SER A 91 2.98 -16.37 -22.54
N THR A 92 2.16 -17.41 -22.42
CA THR A 92 1.47 -17.58 -21.12
C THR A 92 2.55 -17.38 -20.05
N PHE A 93 2.29 -16.69 -18.95
CA PHE A 93 3.17 -16.75 -17.78
C PHE A 93 3.39 -18.25 -17.50
N GLY A 94 4.50 -18.82 -17.98
CA GLY A 94 4.72 -20.28 -18.02
C GLY A 94 4.80 -20.87 -16.62
N VAL A 95 4.90 -19.96 -15.67
CA VAL A 95 4.92 -20.00 -14.22
C VAL A 95 3.62 -20.54 -13.59
N PHE A 96 2.50 -20.59 -14.33
CA PHE A 96 1.23 -21.13 -13.81
C PHE A 96 0.91 -22.55 -14.27
N LYS A 97 1.89 -23.28 -14.82
CA LYS A 97 1.73 -24.72 -15.07
C LYS A 97 1.77 -25.47 -13.74
N SER A 98 1.17 -26.66 -13.71
CA SER A 98 1.26 -27.49 -12.51
C SER A 98 2.72 -27.74 -12.11
N ARG A 99 2.96 -27.67 -10.79
CA ARG A 99 4.25 -27.80 -10.09
C ARG A 99 5.22 -26.65 -10.29
N GLU A 100 4.86 -25.63 -11.06
CA GLU A 100 5.66 -24.41 -11.15
C GLU A 100 5.57 -23.63 -9.84
N LYS A 101 6.69 -22.99 -9.51
CA LYS A 101 6.84 -22.18 -8.31
C LYS A 101 7.13 -20.75 -8.69
N TYR A 102 6.56 -19.82 -7.94
CA TYR A 102 6.79 -18.41 -8.13
C TYR A 102 6.69 -17.64 -6.85
N MET A 103 7.22 -16.43 -6.88
CA MET A 103 7.26 -15.53 -5.75
C MET A 103 6.38 -14.33 -6.06
N VAL A 104 5.52 -13.98 -5.11
CA VAL A 104 4.87 -12.68 -5.04
C VAL A 104 5.68 -11.81 -4.11
N VAL A 105 6.12 -10.66 -4.61
CA VAL A 105 6.79 -9.61 -3.83
C VAL A 105 5.89 -8.38 -3.87
N ASP A 106 5.17 -8.15 -2.77
CA ASP A 106 4.34 -6.96 -2.58
C ASP A 106 5.15 -5.89 -1.84
N ALA A 107 5.58 -4.86 -2.57
CA ALA A 107 6.35 -3.75 -2.03
C ALA A 107 5.45 -2.53 -1.81
N GLY A 108 4.73 -2.55 -0.68
CA GLY A 108 3.81 -1.49 -0.28
C GLY A 108 4.49 -0.26 0.33
N GLY A 109 3.66 0.64 0.87
CA GLY A 109 4.13 1.85 1.55
C GLY A 109 4.77 1.56 2.91
N GLY A 110 4.17 0.68 3.71
CA GLY A 110 4.65 0.35 5.05
C GLY A 110 5.53 -0.90 5.08
N THR A 111 5.10 -1.95 4.38
CA THR A 111 5.72 -3.27 4.42
C THR A 111 6.19 -3.71 3.04
N ILE A 112 7.14 -4.64 3.04
CA ILE A 112 7.37 -5.52 1.90
C ILE A 112 7.01 -6.93 2.35
N ASP A 113 6.12 -7.59 1.61
CA ASP A 113 5.59 -8.91 1.89
C ASP A 113 5.97 -9.87 0.75
N ILE A 114 6.54 -11.02 1.12
CA ILE A 114 7.10 -12.01 0.20
C ILE A 114 6.43 -13.35 0.48
N THR A 115 5.78 -13.90 -0.54
CA THR A 115 5.14 -15.21 -0.48
C THR A 115 5.55 -16.05 -1.67
N VAL A 116 5.86 -17.32 -1.45
CA VAL A 116 6.13 -18.28 -2.52
C VAL A 116 4.90 -19.14 -2.70
N HIS A 117 4.46 -19.30 -3.94
CA HIS A 117 3.36 -20.17 -4.32
C HIS A 117 3.86 -21.29 -5.24
N GLU A 118 3.24 -22.45 -5.10
CA GLU A 118 3.39 -23.61 -5.97
C GLU A 118 2.00 -23.95 -6.55
N VAL A 119 1.89 -23.97 -7.88
CA VAL A 119 0.64 -24.36 -8.55
C VAL A 119 0.47 -25.87 -8.44
N GLN A 120 -0.66 -26.30 -7.91
CA GLN A 120 -1.00 -27.72 -7.76
C GLN A 120 -1.65 -28.27 -9.04
N ASP A 121 -1.67 -29.60 -9.19
CA ASP A 121 -2.25 -30.29 -10.36
C ASP A 121 -3.75 -29.95 -10.57
N ASN A 122 -4.46 -29.57 -9.50
CA ASN A 122 -5.86 -29.15 -9.54
C ASN A 122 -6.07 -27.63 -9.77
N GLY A 123 -5.00 -26.88 -10.04
CA GLY A 123 -5.01 -25.42 -10.23
C GLY A 123 -5.06 -24.58 -8.95
N THR A 124 -5.08 -25.21 -7.76
CA THR A 124 -4.99 -24.48 -6.48
C THR A 124 -3.55 -24.03 -6.20
N LEU A 125 -3.41 -23.07 -5.29
CA LEU A 125 -2.12 -22.57 -4.84
C LEU A 125 -1.75 -23.16 -3.50
N LYS A 126 -0.50 -23.60 -3.38
CA LYS A 126 0.11 -24.04 -2.13
C LYS A 126 1.22 -23.09 -1.75
N GLU A 127 1.29 -22.68 -0.49
CA GLU A 127 2.44 -21.97 0.07
C GLU A 127 3.46 -23.00 0.63
N PRO A 128 4.56 -23.32 -0.09
CA PRO A 128 5.60 -24.23 0.43
C PRO A 128 6.34 -23.66 1.64
N HIS A 129 6.33 -22.33 1.82
CA HIS A 129 7.00 -21.63 2.90
C HIS A 129 6.07 -20.59 3.50
N LYS A 130 6.19 -20.36 4.81
CA LYS A 130 5.46 -19.28 5.49
C LYS A 130 5.85 -17.93 4.85
N ALA A 131 4.85 -17.09 4.59
CA ALA A 131 5.07 -15.72 4.15
C ALA A 131 6.05 -14.98 5.07
N ASN A 132 6.90 -14.16 4.47
CA ASN A 132 7.90 -13.36 5.17
C ASN A 132 7.75 -11.89 4.76
N GLY A 133 8.14 -10.98 5.63
CA GLY A 133 8.02 -9.56 5.35
C GLY A 133 8.53 -8.70 6.50
N GLY A 134 8.58 -7.41 6.24
CA GLY A 134 9.07 -6.44 7.23
C GLY A 134 8.75 -5.01 6.86
N ASN A 135 9.04 -4.10 7.79
CA ASN A 135 8.83 -2.65 7.66
C ASN A 135 9.88 -2.03 6.73
N TRP A 136 9.87 -2.45 5.46
CA TRP A 136 10.83 -2.08 4.42
C TRP A 136 10.20 -1.31 3.26
N GLY A 137 8.91 -0.94 3.40
CA GLY A 137 8.16 -0.28 2.34
C GLY A 137 8.64 1.13 2.03
N GLY A 138 7.91 1.82 1.16
CA GLY A 138 8.23 3.18 0.70
C GLY A 138 8.46 4.23 1.79
N THR A 139 7.92 4.03 3.00
CA THR A 139 8.17 4.90 4.17
C THR A 139 9.63 4.89 4.61
N LYS A 140 10.40 3.84 4.34
CA LYS A 140 11.85 3.84 4.59
C LYS A 140 12.63 4.73 3.64
N VAL A 141 12.13 4.92 2.43
CA VAL A 141 12.68 5.91 1.50
C VAL A 141 12.37 7.33 2.00
N ASP A 142 11.19 7.54 2.58
CA ASP A 142 10.81 8.83 3.18
C ASP A 142 11.63 9.15 4.43
N ASP A 143 11.87 8.15 5.29
CA ASP A 143 12.75 8.27 6.47
C ASP A 143 14.18 8.64 6.05
N ALA A 144 14.69 8.01 4.98
CA ALA A 144 16.02 8.28 4.44
C ALA A 144 16.13 9.70 3.86
N SER A 145 15.11 10.17 3.14
CA SER A 145 15.10 11.53 2.59
C SER A 145 15.01 12.59 3.68
N ARG A 146 14.21 12.35 4.73
CA ARG A 146 14.18 13.20 5.93
C ARG A 146 15.56 13.26 6.59
N SER A 147 16.23 12.12 6.72
CA SER A 147 17.56 12.05 7.33
C SER A 147 18.60 12.81 6.51
N LEU A 148 18.58 12.66 5.18
CA LEU A 148 19.43 13.43 4.27
C LEU A 148 19.20 14.95 4.42
N LEU A 149 17.95 15.39 4.53
CA LEU A 149 17.65 16.80 4.78
C LEU A 149 18.20 17.26 6.13
N ALA A 150 18.04 16.44 7.18
CA ALA A 150 18.58 16.73 8.51
C ALA A 150 20.12 16.81 8.51
N ASP A 151 20.81 16.01 7.71
CA ASP A 151 22.27 16.07 7.57
C ASP A 151 22.74 17.37 6.90
N ILE A 152 21.89 17.96 6.04
CA ILE A 152 22.18 19.22 5.33
C ILE A 152 21.89 20.44 6.21
N VAL A 153 20.71 20.49 6.84
CA VAL A 153 20.22 21.68 7.56
C VAL A 153 20.38 21.60 9.09
N GLY A 154 20.64 20.42 9.64
CA GLY A 154 20.64 20.14 11.07
C GLY A 154 19.32 19.52 11.56
N ASN A 155 19.43 18.54 12.46
CA ASN A 155 18.27 17.89 13.09
C ASN A 155 17.37 18.89 13.81
N ASP A 156 17.96 19.88 14.48
CA ASP A 156 17.23 20.88 15.24
C ASP A 156 16.38 21.81 14.36
N VAL A 157 16.76 22.00 13.08
CA VAL A 157 15.98 22.74 12.08
C VAL A 157 14.80 21.90 11.60
N ILE A 158 15.01 20.62 11.31
CA ILE A 158 13.93 19.69 10.93
C ILE A 158 12.93 19.52 12.06
N ASP A 159 13.40 19.42 13.31
CA ASP A 159 12.55 19.30 14.48
C ASP A 159 11.68 20.56 14.65
N THR A 160 12.26 21.76 14.57
CA THR A 160 11.51 23.03 14.58
C THR A 160 10.48 23.09 13.45
N LEU A 161 10.83 22.68 12.23
CA LEU A 161 9.87 22.66 11.13
C LEU A 161 8.72 21.70 11.42
N SER A 162 9.01 20.52 11.96
CA SER A 162 8.01 19.50 12.29
C SER A 162 7.11 19.86 13.48
N SER A 163 7.58 20.71 14.41
CA SER A 163 6.83 21.14 15.59
C SER A 163 6.06 22.44 15.37
N ASP A 164 6.75 23.47 14.87
CA ASP A 164 6.29 24.87 14.88
C ASP A 164 5.73 25.29 13.52
N HIS A 165 6.13 24.59 12.45
CA HIS A 165 5.74 24.87 11.06
C HIS A 165 5.20 23.62 10.36
N LYS A 166 4.29 22.91 11.05
CA LYS A 166 3.73 21.61 10.60
C LYS A 166 3.18 21.61 9.18
N PHE A 167 2.56 22.71 8.75
CA PHE A 167 2.04 22.81 7.39
C PHE A 167 3.16 22.73 6.35
N ASP A 168 4.22 23.52 6.54
CA ASP A 168 5.40 23.52 5.67
C ASP A 168 6.13 22.17 5.70
N TYR A 169 6.21 21.52 6.86
CA TYR A 169 6.78 20.17 6.97
C TYR A 169 5.97 19.15 6.18
N LEU A 170 4.64 19.16 6.31
CA LEU A 170 3.76 18.25 5.57
C LEU A 170 3.79 18.52 4.05
N ASP A 171 3.91 19.78 3.64
CA ASP A 171 4.01 20.12 2.22
C ASP A 171 5.34 19.65 1.62
N LEU A 172 6.44 19.79 2.37
CA LEU A 172 7.76 19.25 2.00
C LEU A 172 7.72 17.73 1.82
N LEU A 173 7.14 17.00 2.79
CA LEU A 173 7.01 15.54 2.69
C LEU A 173 6.11 15.13 1.52
N ARG A 174 5.03 15.88 1.25
CA ARG A 174 4.15 15.62 0.12
C ARG A 174 4.84 15.84 -1.22
N ASP A 175 5.60 16.93 -1.35
CA ASP A 175 6.33 17.21 -2.59
C ASP A 175 7.38 16.13 -2.85
N PHE A 176 8.11 15.70 -1.82
CA PHE A 176 9.02 14.56 -1.93
C PHE A 176 8.31 13.27 -2.35
N GLU A 177 7.18 12.94 -1.73
CA GLU A 177 6.39 11.74 -2.05
C GLU A 177 5.93 11.74 -3.52
N VAL A 178 5.55 12.89 -4.07
CA VAL A 178 5.22 13.03 -5.50
C VAL A 178 6.46 12.83 -6.37
N LYS A 179 7.60 13.39 -6.00
CA LYS A 179 8.85 13.30 -6.76
C LYS A 179 9.45 11.91 -6.75
N LYS A 180 9.37 11.20 -5.62
CA LYS A 180 9.81 9.81 -5.46
C LYS A 180 9.23 8.89 -6.54
N ARG A 181 7.97 9.12 -6.94
CA ARG A 181 7.26 8.35 -7.97
C ARG A 181 7.75 8.61 -9.40
N THR A 182 8.65 9.56 -9.60
CA THR A 182 9.21 9.94 -10.91
C THR A 182 10.67 9.52 -11.08
N ILE A 183 11.21 8.80 -10.10
CA ILE A 183 12.58 8.29 -10.12
C ILE A 183 12.56 6.92 -10.80
N GLU A 184 13.36 6.79 -11.85
CA GLU A 184 13.56 5.54 -12.59
C GLU A 184 15.02 5.09 -12.39
N PRO A 185 15.33 3.78 -12.43
CA PRO A 185 16.68 3.28 -12.16
C PRO A 185 17.77 3.90 -13.06
N GLU A 186 17.44 4.20 -14.30
CA GLU A 186 18.35 4.75 -15.31
C GLU A 186 18.38 6.29 -15.33
N LYS A 187 17.57 6.95 -14.50
CA LYS A 187 17.45 8.41 -14.49
C LYS A 187 18.60 9.04 -13.72
N ASP A 188 19.43 9.79 -14.44
CA ASP A 188 20.52 10.59 -13.88
C ASP A 188 20.18 12.09 -13.76
N ASP A 189 18.92 12.44 -14.07
CA ASP A 189 18.45 13.83 -13.97
C ASP A 189 18.28 14.29 -12.53
N MET A 190 18.63 15.55 -12.28
CA MET A 190 18.42 16.20 -10.99
C MET A 190 16.94 16.20 -10.58
N VAL A 191 16.65 15.63 -9.41
CA VAL A 191 15.34 15.70 -8.79
C VAL A 191 15.22 17.02 -8.02
N THR A 192 14.32 17.88 -8.47
CA THR A 192 14.00 19.15 -7.80
C THR A 192 12.70 19.02 -7.01
N PHE A 193 12.74 19.45 -5.75
CA PHE A 193 11.57 19.56 -4.89
C PHE A 193 11.51 20.96 -4.25
N LYS A 194 10.31 21.38 -3.90
CA LYS A 194 10.04 22.68 -3.29
C LYS A 194 10.54 22.67 -1.84
N VAL A 195 11.31 23.70 -1.52
CA VAL A 195 11.73 23.97 -0.15
C VAL A 195 10.92 25.15 0.37
N SER A 196 10.33 25.01 1.56
CA SER A 196 9.55 26.09 2.17
C SER A 196 10.45 27.25 2.61
N ILE A 197 9.90 28.46 2.58
CA ILE A 197 10.59 29.65 3.12
C ILE A 197 10.91 29.43 4.60
N LYS A 198 10.01 28.76 5.34
CA LYS A 198 10.20 28.42 6.74
C LYS A 198 11.42 27.54 7.00
N LEU A 199 11.72 26.57 6.13
CA LEU A 199 12.96 25.79 6.28
C LEU A 199 14.20 26.70 6.18
N SER A 200 14.19 27.66 5.25
CA SER A 200 15.31 28.60 5.10
C SER A 200 15.43 29.57 6.27
N GLU A 201 14.32 30.09 6.79
CA GLU A 201 14.30 30.96 7.96
C GLU A 201 14.82 30.24 9.21
N SER A 202 14.29 29.04 9.50
CA SER A 202 14.73 28.23 10.63
C SER A 202 16.23 27.87 10.55
N TYR A 203 16.73 27.54 9.34
CA TYR A 203 18.16 27.29 9.15
C TYR A 203 19.03 28.50 9.46
N LYS A 204 18.63 29.70 9.02
CA LYS A 204 19.38 30.94 9.28
C LYS A 204 19.38 31.31 10.76
N GLU A 205 18.25 31.18 11.43
CA GLU A 205 18.13 31.48 12.86
C GLU A 205 19.04 30.59 13.70
N LYS A 206 19.12 29.30 13.37
CA LYS A 206 19.96 28.33 14.09
C LYS A 206 21.45 28.46 13.78
N LYS A 207 21.82 28.84 12.56
CA LYS A 207 23.22 29.11 12.18
C LYS A 207 23.81 30.38 12.82
N THR A 208 22.95 31.28 13.29
CA THR A 208 23.36 32.55 13.91
C THR A 208 23.49 32.44 15.44
N ARG A 209 23.16 31.27 16.02
CA ARG A 209 23.39 30.93 17.43
C ARG A 209 24.65 30.08 17.57
#